data_AF-A0A1I7VYS9-F1
#
_entry.id   AF-A0A1I7VYS9-F1
#
_cell.length_a   1.000
_cell.length_b   1.000
_cell.length_c   1.000
_cell.angle_alpha   90.00
_cell.angle_beta   90.00
_cell.angle_gamma   90.00
#
_symmetry.space_group_name_H-M   'P 1'
#
loop_
_entity.id
_entity.type
_entity.pdbx_description
1 polymer ?
#
loop_
_entity_poly.entity_id
_entity_poly.type
_entity_poly.pdbx_seq_one_letter_code
_entity_poly.pdbx_strand_id
1 'polypeptide(L)'
;MEYGCRVEDGMRWLYVYLVRRLLAVLWIATFLIGITVYSLSKYNNAVDHEIQLNFENLLHRLQEDVRRTQMLLKDRVRECYLSNNLPKFLTNDSKELALPLPTVVDFLPHLYTVPNNALRPALIYPNNFSRMTKTDLVIGIPTVARRNHSYLIPTLQSVIGGIASSEIKMVSIIVLISDGKGSNSSFVKYQCTSLQSEFPHELNSGLLTVIVPPSEWYPDLYSVTPTFNDSPERMYWRTKQNLDYIYLMLYSQQRGEYYLQLEDDVLAKAGYVSRIRKFIDGRASDDWLMLEFSSLGFIGKLFRTSDLTLLLQFIAMFHKQKPVDWLLDLLFINRYCNPGNSTKHCAETVKQHRIRHRPSLFQHMGVHSSLAGKIQKLRERDFGKAQFYIPHRDNPPAKITTTLKTYMLFDIENAYTGSNYYWAFAPVAQDYILFDFYSAIALIGIVIRTGNPEHQDDILSESAEVLLRKVNEDSFISIARFNERGTVRVDFTESIRVNSLKIEIHEGSSNWLIINEMHIIVE
;
A
#
# COMPACT_ATOMS: atom_id res chain seq x y z
N MET A 1 -117.59 27.94 -14.17
CA MET A 1 -117.09 28.83 -13.10
C MET A 1 -115.81 28.19 -12.60
N GLU A 2 -114.71 28.48 -13.27
CA GLU A 2 -113.80 29.60 -12.98
C GLU A 2 -112.73 29.22 -11.94
N TYR A 3 -111.49 29.20 -12.45
CA TYR A 3 -110.21 29.60 -11.86
C TYR A 3 -109.83 29.25 -10.40
N GLY A 4 -108.64 28.64 -10.27
CA GLY A 4 -107.80 28.64 -9.06
C GLY A 4 -107.38 27.21 -8.68
N CYS A 5 -106.12 26.81 -8.52
CA CYS A 5 -104.87 27.53 -8.37
C CYS A 5 -103.72 26.71 -8.95
N ARG A 6 -103.02 27.28 -9.93
CA ARG A 6 -101.82 26.78 -10.58
C ARG A 6 -100.60 27.41 -9.89
N VAL A 7 -100.28 27.04 -8.64
CA VAL A 7 -99.13 27.65 -7.91
C VAL A 7 -98.38 26.67 -6.97
N GLU A 8 -98.96 25.55 -6.53
CA GLU A 8 -98.31 24.73 -5.47
C GLU A 8 -97.22 23.76 -5.94
N ASP A 9 -97.23 23.30 -7.19
CA ASP A 9 -96.24 22.32 -7.67
C ASP A 9 -94.85 22.93 -7.99
N GLY A 10 -94.79 24.22 -8.35
CA GLY A 10 -93.53 24.90 -8.67
C GLY A 10 -92.65 25.18 -7.45
N MET A 11 -93.27 25.60 -6.33
CA MET A 11 -92.54 25.92 -5.09
C MET A 11 -91.97 24.67 -4.41
N ARG A 12 -92.69 23.54 -4.45
CA ARG A 12 -92.24 22.27 -3.85
C ARG A 12 -91.04 21.69 -4.61
N TRP A 13 -91.05 21.80 -5.95
CA TRP A 13 -89.91 21.40 -6.78
C TRP A 13 -88.68 22.28 -6.57
N LEU A 14 -88.86 23.60 -6.47
CA LEU A 14 -87.76 24.53 -6.20
C LEU A 14 -87.15 24.30 -4.82
N TYR A 15 -87.97 24.06 -3.80
CA TYR A 15 -87.52 23.77 -2.43
C TYR A 15 -86.74 22.46 -2.35
N VAL A 16 -87.26 21.37 -2.95
CA VAL A 16 -86.55 20.08 -2.99
C VAL A 16 -85.25 20.19 -3.80
N TYR A 17 -85.24 20.95 -4.89
CA TYR A 17 -84.04 21.20 -5.69
C TYR A 17 -82.97 22.00 -4.90
N LEU A 18 -83.39 23.05 -4.20
CA LEU A 18 -82.51 23.87 -3.36
C LEU A 18 -81.95 23.07 -2.18
N VAL A 19 -82.78 22.27 -1.50
CA VAL A 19 -82.35 21.40 -0.40
C VAL A 19 -81.37 20.33 -0.89
N ARG A 20 -81.62 19.72 -2.06
CA ARG A 20 -80.67 18.75 -2.66
C ARG A 20 -79.35 19.40 -3.05
N ARG A 21 -79.35 20.62 -3.59
CA ARG A 21 -78.11 21.38 -3.86
C ARG A 21 -77.37 21.73 -2.58
N LEU A 22 -78.08 22.18 -1.54
CA LEU A 22 -77.48 22.47 -0.23
C LEU A 22 -76.84 21.23 0.38
N LEU A 23 -77.54 20.09 0.35
CA LEU A 23 -77.01 18.81 0.84
C LEU A 23 -75.81 18.34 0.00
N ALA A 24 -75.83 18.52 -1.31
CA ALA A 24 -74.70 18.19 -2.18
C ALA A 24 -73.49 19.09 -1.90
N VAL A 25 -73.70 20.40 -1.71
CA VAL A 25 -72.63 21.35 -1.34
C VAL A 25 -72.06 21.01 0.04
N LEU A 26 -72.92 20.65 1.00
CA LEU A 26 -72.49 20.23 2.33
C LEU A 26 -71.65 18.95 2.26
N TRP A 27 -72.08 17.97 1.46
CA TRP A 27 -71.33 16.73 1.23
C TRP A 27 -69.96 17.00 0.59
N ILE A 28 -69.91 17.86 -0.43
CA ILE A 28 -68.66 18.25 -1.09
C ILE A 28 -67.75 18.98 -0.09
N ALA A 29 -68.29 19.88 0.72
CA ALA A 29 -67.52 20.59 1.75
C ALA A 29 -66.95 19.64 2.80
N THR A 30 -67.76 18.69 3.31
CA THR A 30 -67.27 17.67 4.27
C THR A 30 -66.22 16.75 3.66
N PHE A 31 -66.36 16.40 2.39
CA PHE A 31 -65.40 15.57 1.67
C PHE A 31 -64.07 16.30 1.45
N LEU A 32 -64.12 17.59 1.06
CA LEU A 32 -62.93 18.43 0.91
C LEU A 32 -62.23 18.66 2.25
N ILE A 33 -62.96 18.90 3.33
CA ILE A 33 -62.39 18.98 4.69
C ILE A 33 -61.70 17.66 5.05
N GLY A 34 -62.36 16.52 4.80
CA GLY A 34 -61.76 15.20 5.02
C GLY A 34 -60.45 15.00 4.24
N ILE A 35 -60.39 15.41 2.98
CA ILE A 35 -59.17 15.36 2.16
C ILE A 35 -58.07 16.27 2.74
N THR A 36 -58.42 17.49 3.16
CA THR A 36 -57.42 18.41 3.74
C THR A 36 -56.86 17.90 5.05
N VAL A 37 -57.70 17.35 5.94
CA VAL A 37 -57.26 16.75 7.20
C VAL A 37 -56.40 15.51 6.95
N TYR A 38 -56.78 14.67 6.00
CA TYR A 38 -55.98 13.50 5.60
C TYR A 38 -54.62 13.90 5.02
N SER A 39 -54.57 14.90 4.14
CA SER A 39 -53.32 15.42 3.58
C SER A 39 -52.42 16.07 4.64
N LEU A 40 -52.98 16.84 5.58
CA LEU A 40 -52.25 17.42 6.71
C LEU A 40 -51.70 16.34 7.65
N SER A 41 -52.49 15.32 7.97
CA SER A 41 -52.04 14.18 8.78
C SER A 41 -50.91 13.41 8.10
N LYS A 42 -51.02 13.16 6.78
CA LYS A 42 -49.98 12.48 6.00
C LYS A 42 -48.70 13.32 5.90
N TYR A 43 -48.83 14.64 5.77
CA TYR A 43 -47.69 15.56 5.73
C TYR A 43 -46.96 15.62 7.08
N ASN A 44 -47.68 15.74 8.19
CA ASN A 44 -47.08 15.72 9.53
C ASN A 44 -46.37 14.38 9.82
N ASN A 45 -46.98 13.25 9.45
CA ASN A 45 -46.33 11.94 9.61
C ASN A 45 -45.07 11.79 8.75
N ALA A 46 -45.04 12.38 7.55
CA ALA A 46 -43.85 12.35 6.69
C ALA A 46 -42.72 13.22 7.27
N VAL A 47 -43.04 14.41 7.79
CA VAL A 47 -42.07 15.31 8.44
C VAL A 47 -41.54 14.71 9.74
N ASP A 48 -42.39 14.12 10.59
CA ASP A 48 -41.96 13.42 11.80
C ASP A 48 -41.05 12.23 11.46
N HIS A 49 -41.38 11.47 10.42
CA HIS A 49 -40.55 10.34 10.00
C HIS A 49 -39.18 10.79 9.46
N GLU A 50 -39.12 11.87 8.69
CA GLU A 50 -37.86 12.42 8.17
C GLU A 50 -36.99 13.03 9.28
N ILE A 51 -37.60 13.72 10.24
CA ILE A 51 -36.91 14.23 11.44
C ILE A 51 -36.39 13.07 12.29
N GLN A 52 -37.21 12.04 12.51
CA GLN A 52 -36.81 10.86 13.29
C GLN A 52 -35.67 10.10 12.60
N LEU A 53 -35.73 9.91 11.28
CA LEU A 53 -34.66 9.26 10.51
C LEU A 53 -33.36 10.08 10.55
N ASN A 54 -33.45 11.41 10.42
CA ASN A 54 -32.29 12.29 10.53
C ASN A 54 -31.69 12.29 11.94
N PHE A 55 -32.53 12.26 12.97
CA PHE A 55 -32.09 12.20 14.36
C PHE A 55 -31.44 10.84 14.68
N GLU A 56 -32.01 9.73 14.22
CA GLU A 56 -31.41 8.39 14.34
C GLU A 56 -30.07 8.30 13.60
N ASN A 57 -29.98 8.84 12.38
CA ASN A 57 -28.74 8.90 11.62
C ASN A 57 -27.68 9.79 12.28
N LEU A 58 -28.09 10.88 12.93
CA LEU A 58 -27.18 11.76 13.68
C LEU A 58 -26.74 11.10 14.99
N LEU A 59 -27.66 10.44 15.70
CA LEU A 59 -27.37 9.71 16.93
C LEU A 59 -26.41 8.55 16.66
N HIS A 60 -26.61 7.81 15.57
CA HIS A 60 -25.69 6.75 15.13
C HIS A 60 -24.30 7.31 14.83
N ARG A 61 -24.21 8.42 14.07
CA ARG A 61 -22.93 9.10 13.80
C ARG A 61 -22.23 9.58 15.07
N LEU A 62 -22.97 10.16 16.00
CA LEU A 62 -22.43 10.61 17.30
C LEU A 62 -21.97 9.43 18.16
N GLN A 63 -22.71 8.32 18.18
CA GLN A 63 -22.30 7.10 18.87
C GLN A 63 -21.02 6.51 18.26
N GLU A 64 -20.89 6.53 16.94
CA GLU A 64 -19.67 6.12 16.24
C GLU A 64 -18.49 7.03 16.56
N ASP A 65 -18.67 8.35 16.51
CA ASP A 65 -17.65 9.34 16.85
C ASP A 65 -17.19 9.21 18.30
N VAL A 66 -18.12 9.00 19.24
CA VAL A 66 -17.79 8.75 20.65
C VAL A 66 -17.01 7.45 20.79
N ARG A 67 -17.41 6.37 20.10
CA ARG A 67 -16.70 5.07 20.16
C ARG A 67 -15.30 5.16 19.58
N ARG A 68 -15.13 5.86 18.45
CA ARG A 68 -13.83 6.15 17.81
C ARG A 68 -12.95 6.97 18.74
N THR A 69 -13.51 8.01 19.36
CA THR A 69 -12.80 8.86 20.32
C THR A 69 -12.41 8.08 21.58
N GLN A 70 -13.26 7.19 22.08
CA GLN A 70 -12.94 6.31 23.20
C GLN A 70 -11.84 5.30 22.86
N MET A 71 -11.82 4.75 21.64
CA MET A 71 -10.75 3.85 21.19
C MET A 71 -9.42 4.60 21.07
N LEU A 72 -9.42 5.77 20.43
CA LEU A 72 -8.25 6.66 20.35
C LEU A 72 -7.78 7.11 21.74
N LEU A 73 -8.70 7.41 22.65
CA LEU A 73 -8.37 7.74 24.04
C LEU A 73 -7.79 6.54 24.77
N LYS A 74 -8.29 5.31 24.58
CA LYS A 74 -7.72 4.10 25.19
C LYS A 74 -6.31 3.84 24.68
N ASP A 75 -6.08 3.98 23.38
CA ASP A 75 -4.76 3.81 22.77
C ASP A 75 -3.81 4.91 23.25
N ARG A 76 -4.26 6.17 23.28
CA ARG A 76 -3.47 7.30 23.77
C ARG A 76 -3.20 7.23 25.27
N VAL A 77 -4.17 6.76 26.07
CA VAL A 77 -3.99 6.48 27.50
C VAL A 77 -2.98 5.36 27.66
N ARG A 78 -3.06 4.28 26.89
CA ARG A 78 -2.08 3.19 26.92
C ARG A 78 -0.67 3.67 26.54
N GLU A 79 -0.55 4.46 25.48
CA GLU A 79 0.70 5.11 25.07
C GLU A 79 1.25 6.06 26.15
N CYS A 80 0.41 6.94 26.72
CA CYS A 80 0.81 7.84 27.81
C CYS A 80 1.16 7.07 29.08
N TYR A 81 0.44 6.01 29.42
CA TYR A 81 0.69 5.20 30.62
C TYR A 81 2.01 4.43 30.48
N LEU A 82 2.28 3.86 29.30
CA LEU A 82 3.55 3.22 28.99
C LEU A 82 4.68 4.26 28.94
N SER A 83 4.51 5.39 28.27
CA SER A 83 5.53 6.43 28.14
C SER A 83 5.87 7.12 29.48
N ASN A 84 4.88 7.38 30.34
CA ASN A 84 5.09 8.05 31.63
C ASN A 84 5.54 7.09 32.73
N ASN A 85 5.14 5.82 32.69
CA ASN A 85 5.47 4.87 33.74
C ASN A 85 6.63 3.95 33.39
N LEU A 86 6.97 3.69 32.12
CA LEU A 86 8.13 2.85 31.78
C LEU A 86 9.45 3.43 32.33
N PRO A 87 9.72 4.74 32.29
CA PRO A 87 10.85 5.32 33.00
C PRO A 87 10.72 5.14 34.51
N LYS A 88 9.54 5.37 35.12
CA LYS A 88 9.32 5.21 36.57
C LYS A 88 9.44 3.77 37.07
N PHE A 89 9.03 2.78 36.28
CA PHE A 89 9.17 1.35 36.54
C PHE A 89 10.63 0.87 36.37
N LEU A 90 11.41 1.55 35.51
CA LEU A 90 12.83 1.26 35.28
C LEU A 90 13.77 2.06 36.20
N THR A 91 13.32 3.16 36.80
CA THR A 91 14.12 4.03 37.70
C THR A 91 13.90 3.76 39.19
N ASN A 92 13.16 2.71 39.57
CA ASN A 92 13.03 2.39 40.99
C ASN A 92 14.27 1.63 41.49
N ASP A 93 15.19 2.43 42.05
CA ASP A 93 16.35 2.04 42.86
C ASP A 93 15.93 1.44 44.24
N SER A 94 14.80 0.71 44.27
CA SER A 94 14.27 0.06 45.45
C SER A 94 14.27 -1.44 45.22
N LYS A 95 14.94 -2.19 46.11
CA LYS A 95 14.86 -3.65 46.30
C LYS A 95 13.45 -4.13 46.69
N GLU A 96 12.41 -3.68 45.99
CA GLU A 96 11.10 -4.30 46.01
C GLU A 96 10.96 -5.10 44.72
N LEU A 97 10.61 -6.38 44.87
CA LEU A 97 10.45 -7.31 43.77
C LEU A 97 9.22 -6.90 42.95
N ALA A 98 9.37 -5.93 42.05
CA ALA A 98 8.36 -5.59 41.07
C ALA A 98 8.09 -6.82 40.19
N LEU A 99 6.81 -7.09 39.89
CA LEU A 99 6.42 -8.18 39.00
C LEU A 99 7.13 -7.99 37.64
N PRO A 100 7.97 -8.94 37.18
CA PRO A 100 8.58 -8.84 35.86
C PRO A 100 7.48 -9.03 34.80
N LEU A 101 7.32 -8.06 33.92
CA LEU A 101 6.39 -8.18 32.79
C LEU A 101 7.09 -8.91 31.64
N PRO A 102 6.51 -9.99 31.10
CA PRO A 102 7.09 -10.69 29.97
C PRO A 102 7.09 -9.79 28.74
N THR A 103 8.20 -9.82 28.01
CA THR A 103 8.50 -9.09 26.80
C THR A 103 8.78 -10.06 25.66
N VAL A 104 8.92 -9.55 24.42
CA VAL A 104 9.32 -10.39 23.27
C VAL A 104 10.70 -11.03 23.50
N VAL A 105 11.58 -10.39 24.29
CA VAL A 105 12.93 -10.88 24.59
C VAL A 105 12.90 -12.16 25.42
N ASP A 106 11.86 -12.38 26.23
CA ASP A 106 11.69 -13.62 27.01
C ASP A 106 11.56 -14.87 26.13
N PHE A 107 11.08 -14.71 24.89
CA PHE A 107 11.00 -15.81 23.92
C PHE A 107 12.28 -15.96 23.07
N LEU A 108 13.25 -15.05 23.26
CA LEU A 108 14.54 -15.00 22.58
C LEU A 108 15.68 -14.98 23.61
N PRO A 109 15.83 -16.03 24.45
CA PRO A 109 16.69 -15.98 25.63
C PRO A 109 18.19 -15.81 25.33
N HIS A 110 18.63 -16.11 24.10
CA HIS A 110 20.01 -15.82 23.67
C HIS A 110 20.33 -14.33 23.69
N LEU A 111 19.31 -13.46 23.64
CA LEU A 111 19.47 -12.02 23.72
C LEU A 111 19.79 -11.52 25.14
N TYR A 112 19.63 -12.34 26.18
CA TYR A 112 20.04 -11.97 27.55
C TYR A 112 21.55 -11.96 27.75
N THR A 113 22.28 -12.71 26.93
CA THR A 113 23.74 -12.86 27.04
C THR A 113 24.51 -11.91 26.14
N VAL A 114 23.83 -11.14 25.29
CA VAL A 114 24.45 -10.21 24.35
C VAL A 114 24.38 -8.77 24.86
N PRO A 115 25.29 -7.88 24.45
CA PRO A 115 25.25 -6.50 24.92
C PRO A 115 24.01 -5.76 24.38
N ASN A 116 23.56 -4.71 25.08
CA ASN A 116 22.35 -3.94 24.73
C ASN A 116 22.36 -3.35 23.29
N ASN A 117 23.53 -3.24 22.66
CA ASN A 117 23.65 -2.82 21.26
C ASN A 117 23.05 -3.82 20.27
N ALA A 118 22.86 -5.09 20.67
CA ALA A 118 22.23 -6.13 19.86
C ALA A 118 20.71 -5.92 19.63
N LEU A 119 20.09 -4.98 20.36
CA LEU A 119 18.70 -4.56 20.15
C LEU A 119 18.58 -3.31 19.26
N ARG A 120 19.69 -2.85 18.69
CA ARG A 120 19.74 -1.74 17.74
C ARG A 120 20.21 -2.24 16.37
N PRO A 121 19.76 -1.63 15.26
CA PRO A 121 20.30 -1.98 13.95
C PRO A 121 21.81 -1.83 13.91
N ALA A 122 22.48 -2.85 13.39
CA ALA A 122 23.92 -2.81 13.11
C ALA A 122 24.25 -1.81 11.99
N LEU A 123 23.29 -1.51 11.13
CA LEU A 123 23.34 -0.45 10.14
C LEU A 123 21.95 0.19 10.01
N ILE A 124 21.92 1.51 9.93
CA ILE A 124 20.79 2.31 9.45
C ILE A 124 21.33 3.11 8.28
N TYR A 125 20.71 3.00 7.11
CA TYR A 125 21.15 3.68 5.91
C TYR A 125 19.99 4.49 5.29
N PRO A 126 20.19 5.79 5.04
CA PRO A 126 21.39 6.60 5.31
C PRO A 126 21.60 6.90 6.82
N ASN A 127 22.85 7.05 7.26
CA ASN A 127 23.24 7.22 8.68
C ASN A 127 22.56 8.40 9.41
N ASN A 128 22.03 9.39 8.68
CA ASN A 128 21.49 10.64 9.22
C ASN A 128 20.01 10.56 9.61
N PHE A 129 19.30 9.47 9.28
CA PHE A 129 17.88 9.31 9.59
C PHE A 129 17.65 8.62 10.94
N SER A 130 18.01 9.32 12.02
CA SER A 130 17.51 9.03 13.38
C SER A 130 16.25 9.82 13.73
N ARG A 131 15.73 10.66 12.81
CA ARG A 131 14.55 11.48 13.08
C ARG A 131 13.30 10.62 12.96
N MET A 132 12.70 10.29 14.10
CA MET A 132 11.37 9.67 14.16
C MET A 132 10.32 10.66 13.65
N THR A 133 10.07 10.69 12.35
CA THR A 133 8.87 11.32 11.79
C THR A 133 7.76 10.28 11.86
N LYS A 134 6.83 10.42 12.80
CA LYS A 134 5.64 9.55 12.88
C LYS A 134 4.83 9.76 11.60
N THR A 135 4.74 8.72 10.77
CA THR A 135 3.95 8.72 9.53
C THR A 135 2.60 8.05 9.77
N ASP A 136 1.66 8.16 8.82
CA ASP A 136 0.39 7.45 8.91
C ASP A 136 0.62 5.95 8.67
N LEU A 137 1.38 5.63 7.61
CA LEU A 137 1.62 4.28 7.14
C LEU A 137 3.12 3.97 7.12
N VAL A 138 3.50 2.87 7.77
CA VAL A 138 4.84 2.29 7.68
C VAL A 138 4.76 1.00 6.87
N ILE A 139 5.57 0.89 5.83
CA ILE A 139 5.64 -0.27 4.93
C ILE A 139 6.93 -1.03 5.23
N GLY A 140 6.83 -2.26 5.70
CA GLY A 140 7.98 -3.13 5.96
C GLY A 140 8.24 -4.07 4.80
N ILE A 141 9.47 -4.08 4.27
CA ILE A 141 9.92 -4.97 3.19
C ILE A 141 11.22 -5.68 3.62
N PRO A 142 11.22 -6.98 3.90
CA PRO A 142 12.42 -7.76 4.18
C PRO A 142 13.02 -8.33 2.90
N THR A 143 14.34 -8.36 2.80
CA THR A 143 15.11 -8.94 1.70
C THR A 143 16.26 -9.80 2.21
N VAL A 144 16.59 -10.85 1.48
CA VAL A 144 17.71 -11.76 1.76
C VAL A 144 18.55 -12.00 0.51
N ALA A 145 19.81 -12.41 0.70
CA ALA A 145 20.69 -12.77 -0.41
C ALA A 145 20.14 -13.99 -1.18
N ARG A 146 20.14 -13.90 -2.51
CA ARG A 146 19.85 -14.99 -3.44
C ARG A 146 21.00 -15.09 -4.44
N ARG A 147 21.22 -16.26 -5.04
CA ARG A 147 22.37 -16.48 -5.94
C ARG A 147 22.32 -15.61 -7.19
N ASN A 148 21.17 -15.56 -7.89
CA ASN A 148 21.11 -15.02 -9.26
C ASN A 148 19.99 -13.99 -9.49
N HIS A 149 19.20 -13.62 -8.48
CA HIS A 149 18.06 -12.72 -8.66
C HIS A 149 17.91 -11.76 -7.47
N SER A 150 17.62 -10.49 -7.75
CA SER A 150 17.29 -9.49 -6.73
C SER A 150 15.99 -8.79 -7.12
N TYR A 151 14.92 -9.08 -6.39
CA TYR A 151 13.59 -8.52 -6.65
C TYR A 151 13.36 -7.16 -5.98
N LEU A 152 14.23 -6.77 -5.04
CA LEU A 152 14.03 -5.60 -4.19
C LEU A 152 13.85 -4.30 -5.01
N ILE A 153 14.71 -4.05 -5.99
CA ILE A 153 14.65 -2.80 -6.76
C ILE A 153 13.37 -2.73 -7.61
N PRO A 154 13.01 -3.76 -8.40
CA PRO A 154 11.71 -3.79 -9.09
C PRO A 154 10.51 -3.59 -8.15
N THR A 155 10.54 -4.21 -6.96
CA THR A 155 9.50 -4.04 -5.95
C THR A 155 9.43 -2.61 -5.44
N LEU A 156 10.58 -2.00 -5.09
CA LEU A 156 10.62 -0.62 -4.64
C LEU A 156 10.20 0.36 -5.72
N GLN A 157 10.59 0.14 -6.99
CA GLN A 157 10.11 0.95 -8.11
C GLN A 157 8.58 0.91 -8.21
N SER A 158 7.97 -0.28 -8.13
CA SER A 158 6.52 -0.43 -8.17
C SER A 158 5.82 0.16 -6.95
N VAL A 159 6.35 -0.08 -5.75
CA VAL A 159 5.79 0.43 -4.49
C VAL A 159 5.90 1.95 -4.44
N ILE A 160 7.06 2.53 -4.70
CA ILE A 160 7.29 3.99 -4.65
C ILE A 160 6.51 4.67 -5.78
N GLY A 161 6.60 4.18 -7.02
CA GLY A 161 5.84 4.69 -8.16
C GLY A 161 4.33 4.54 -8.01
N GLY A 162 3.87 3.68 -7.09
CA GLY A 162 2.48 3.53 -6.73
C GLY A 162 1.94 4.60 -5.76
N ILE A 163 2.79 5.45 -5.20
CA ILE A 163 2.43 6.50 -4.23
C ILE A 163 2.15 7.80 -4.97
N ALA A 164 1.03 8.47 -4.67
CA ALA A 164 0.76 9.80 -5.21
C ALA A 164 1.70 10.84 -4.58
N SER A 165 2.16 11.84 -5.34
CA SER A 165 3.10 12.86 -4.86
C SER A 165 2.61 13.61 -3.62
N SER A 166 1.29 13.80 -3.47
CA SER A 166 0.66 14.41 -2.30
C SER A 166 0.70 13.55 -1.03
N GLU A 167 0.95 12.25 -1.16
CA GLU A 167 0.90 11.26 -0.08
C GLU A 167 2.28 10.83 0.41
N ILE A 168 3.37 11.21 -0.29
CA ILE A 168 4.74 10.79 0.04
C ILE A 168 5.10 11.07 1.50
N LYS A 169 4.73 12.23 2.04
CA LYS A 169 5.03 12.63 3.43
C LYS A 169 4.30 11.79 4.49
N MET A 170 3.28 11.04 4.11
CA MET A 170 2.46 10.22 5.00
C MET A 170 2.94 8.77 5.07
N VAL A 171 3.96 8.41 4.27
CA VAL A 171 4.45 7.03 4.13
C VAL A 171 5.92 6.97 4.53
N SER A 172 6.29 5.89 5.22
CA SER A 172 7.69 5.50 5.42
C SER A 172 7.87 4.04 5.00
N ILE A 173 8.88 3.78 4.20
CA ILE A 173 9.25 2.45 3.70
C ILE A 173 10.52 2.02 4.42
N ILE A 174 10.44 0.92 5.13
CA ILE A 174 11.56 0.35 5.90
C ILE A 174 11.95 -0.97 5.24
N VAL A 175 13.14 -0.98 4.65
CA VAL A 175 13.73 -2.18 4.05
C VAL A 175 14.66 -2.84 5.06
N LEU A 176 14.37 -4.08 5.42
CA LEU A 176 15.27 -4.90 6.23
C LEU A 176 16.12 -5.77 5.33
N ILE A 177 17.43 -5.52 5.30
CA ILE A 177 18.39 -6.38 4.59
C ILE A 177 18.96 -7.36 5.60
N SER A 178 18.56 -8.63 5.51
CA SER A 178 19.03 -9.67 6.43
C SER A 178 20.07 -10.56 5.78
N ASP A 179 21.27 -10.57 6.38
CA ASP A 179 22.38 -11.44 6.01
C ASP A 179 23.10 -11.94 7.26
N GLY A 180 23.56 -13.19 7.24
CA GLY A 180 24.23 -13.81 8.40
C GLY A 180 25.53 -13.12 8.82
N LYS A 181 26.18 -12.36 7.91
CA LYS A 181 27.38 -11.56 8.22
C LYS A 181 27.05 -10.12 8.67
N GLY A 182 25.77 -9.80 8.85
CA GLY A 182 25.30 -8.48 9.26
C GLY A 182 25.78 -7.37 8.32
N SER A 183 26.06 -6.19 8.89
CA SER A 183 26.47 -4.99 8.14
C SER A 183 27.81 -5.13 7.39
N ASN A 184 28.63 -6.12 7.75
CA ASN A 184 29.91 -6.39 7.11
C ASN A 184 29.79 -7.18 5.80
N SER A 185 28.61 -7.71 5.49
CA SER A 185 28.37 -8.52 4.29
C SER A 185 28.60 -7.72 2.99
N SER A 186 29.25 -8.34 2.00
CA SER A 186 29.38 -7.76 0.66
C SER A 186 28.02 -7.59 -0.01
N PHE A 187 27.06 -8.49 0.26
CA PHE A 187 25.68 -8.37 -0.21
C PHE A 187 25.00 -7.12 0.33
N VAL A 188 25.12 -6.85 1.63
CA VAL A 188 24.55 -5.65 2.27
C VAL A 188 25.15 -4.39 1.65
N LYS A 189 26.48 -4.32 1.52
CA LYS A 189 27.16 -3.17 0.91
C LYS A 189 26.71 -2.95 -0.53
N TYR A 190 26.65 -4.01 -1.33
CA TYR A 190 26.17 -3.96 -2.71
C TYR A 190 24.72 -3.45 -2.81
N GLN A 191 23.82 -3.96 -1.96
CA GLN A 191 22.43 -3.53 -1.93
C GLN A 191 22.31 -2.06 -1.51
N CYS A 192 23.04 -1.59 -0.49
CA CYS A 192 23.04 -0.18 -0.10
C CYS A 192 23.52 0.74 -1.24
N THR A 193 24.64 0.39 -1.90
CA THR A 193 25.14 1.14 -3.06
C THR A 193 24.11 1.17 -4.20
N SER A 194 23.47 0.03 -4.46
CA SER A 194 22.46 -0.06 -5.51
C SER A 194 21.23 0.78 -5.19
N LEU A 195 20.76 0.77 -3.94
CA LEU A 195 19.65 1.59 -3.50
C LEU A 195 19.98 3.08 -3.54
N GLN A 196 21.22 3.47 -3.19
CA GLN A 196 21.68 4.85 -3.29
C GLN A 196 21.73 5.37 -4.72
N SER A 197 22.09 4.52 -5.67
CA SER A 197 22.09 4.84 -7.09
C SER A 197 20.66 5.00 -7.63
N GLU A 198 19.73 4.12 -7.22
CA GLU A 198 18.39 4.05 -7.79
C GLU A 198 17.37 4.99 -7.12
N PHE A 199 17.51 5.20 -5.81
CA PHE A 199 16.55 5.93 -4.97
C PHE A 199 17.22 7.03 -4.10
N PRO A 200 18.09 7.89 -4.66
CA PRO A 200 18.82 8.88 -3.86
C PRO A 200 17.87 9.87 -3.17
N HIS A 201 16.81 10.30 -3.84
CA HIS A 201 15.85 11.28 -3.31
C HIS A 201 14.97 10.68 -2.22
N GLU A 202 14.56 9.43 -2.37
CA GLU A 202 13.71 8.72 -1.42
C GLU A 202 14.49 8.39 -0.14
N LEU A 203 15.78 8.06 -0.26
CA LEU A 203 16.69 7.89 0.88
C LEU A 203 16.94 9.24 1.59
N ASN A 204 17.21 10.31 0.84
CA ASN A 204 17.50 11.64 1.40
C ASN A 204 16.28 12.31 2.03
N SER A 205 15.08 12.05 1.51
CA SER A 205 13.82 12.58 2.06
C SER A 205 13.32 11.81 3.28
N GLY A 206 13.82 10.59 3.51
CA GLY A 206 13.35 9.70 4.57
C GLY A 206 12.15 8.84 4.21
N LEU A 207 11.68 8.91 2.96
CA LEU A 207 10.67 7.98 2.45
C LEU A 207 11.17 6.54 2.52
N LEU A 208 12.43 6.30 2.15
CA LEU A 208 13.06 4.99 2.19
C LEU A 208 14.15 4.96 3.27
N THR A 209 14.09 3.98 4.17
CA THR A 209 15.12 3.71 5.17
C THR A 209 15.51 2.25 5.11
N VAL A 210 16.82 1.98 5.14
CA VAL A 210 17.36 0.62 5.16
C VAL A 210 17.89 0.32 6.55
N ILE A 211 17.54 -0.87 7.07
CA ILE A 211 18.07 -1.37 8.34
C ILE A 211 18.69 -2.74 8.15
N VAL A 212 19.74 -3.01 8.93
CA VAL A 212 20.38 -4.33 9.01
C VAL A 212 20.37 -4.78 10.47
N PRO A 213 19.77 -5.94 10.78
CA PRO A 213 19.82 -6.49 12.13
C PRO A 213 21.27 -6.90 12.49
N PRO A 214 21.67 -6.79 13.76
CA PRO A 214 22.94 -7.34 14.22
C PRO A 214 22.93 -8.87 14.10
N SER A 215 24.11 -9.47 13.91
CA SER A 215 24.26 -10.94 13.84
C SER A 215 23.72 -11.64 15.09
N GLU A 216 23.89 -10.99 16.24
CA GLU A 216 23.47 -11.41 17.58
C GLU A 216 21.95 -11.51 17.73
N TRP A 217 21.19 -10.85 16.84
CA TRP A 217 19.73 -10.99 16.79
C TRP A 217 19.33 -12.45 16.55
N TYR A 218 20.11 -13.17 15.74
CA TYR A 218 19.81 -14.54 15.36
C TYR A 218 20.46 -15.52 16.34
N PRO A 219 19.71 -16.50 16.87
CA PRO A 219 20.31 -17.63 17.56
C PRO A 219 21.02 -18.53 16.54
N ASP A 220 21.65 -19.61 17.00
CA ASP A 220 22.09 -20.65 16.08
C ASP A 220 20.88 -21.29 15.37
N LEU A 221 20.69 -20.90 14.10
CA LEU A 221 19.59 -21.36 13.27
C LEU A 221 19.83 -22.76 12.69
N TYR A 222 21.07 -23.26 12.71
CA TYR A 222 21.40 -24.59 12.17
C TYR A 222 21.09 -25.72 13.15
N SER A 223 21.01 -25.43 14.46
CA SER A 223 20.62 -26.38 15.49
C SER A 223 19.11 -26.51 15.69
N VAL A 224 18.29 -25.80 14.91
CA VAL A 224 16.84 -25.86 15.06
C VAL A 224 16.30 -27.21 14.59
N THR A 225 15.59 -27.91 15.47
CA THR A 225 15.04 -29.24 15.19
C THR A 225 14.02 -29.19 14.03
N PRO A 226 14.22 -29.96 12.96
CA PRO A 226 13.25 -30.07 11.87
C PRO A 226 11.89 -30.61 12.37
N THR A 227 10.80 -30.08 11.82
CA THR A 227 9.43 -30.52 12.12
C THR A 227 8.60 -30.57 10.83
N PHE A 228 7.46 -31.27 10.85
CA PHE A 228 6.57 -31.45 9.68
C PHE A 228 7.25 -32.04 8.45
N ASN A 229 8.26 -32.88 8.65
CA ASN A 229 9.06 -33.49 7.58
C ASN A 229 9.78 -32.45 6.69
N ASP A 230 10.04 -31.25 7.23
CA ASP A 230 10.84 -30.24 6.56
C ASP A 230 12.32 -30.62 6.57
N SER A 231 13.04 -30.26 5.51
CA SER A 231 14.50 -30.34 5.50
C SER A 231 15.11 -29.35 6.51
N PRO A 232 16.34 -29.59 7.01
CA PRO A 232 17.05 -28.62 7.83
C PRO A 232 17.17 -27.23 7.18
N GLU A 233 17.33 -27.19 5.85
CA GLU A 233 17.38 -25.93 5.09
C GLU A 233 16.03 -25.19 5.13
N ARG A 234 14.91 -25.89 4.91
CA ARG A 234 13.58 -25.27 5.03
C ARG A 234 13.31 -24.81 6.47
N MET A 235 13.77 -25.59 7.45
CA MET A 235 13.68 -25.29 8.87
C MET A 235 14.43 -24.00 9.24
N TYR A 236 15.65 -23.85 8.72
CA TYR A 236 16.45 -22.63 8.82
C TYR A 236 15.69 -21.43 8.26
N TRP A 237 15.24 -21.49 7.00
CA TRP A 237 14.64 -20.33 6.32
C TRP A 237 13.33 -19.87 6.94
N ARG A 238 12.44 -20.79 7.32
CA ARG A 238 11.16 -20.41 7.95
C ARG A 238 11.36 -19.81 9.35
N THR A 239 12.34 -20.30 10.11
CA THR A 239 12.67 -19.77 11.46
C THR A 239 13.30 -18.40 11.33
N LYS A 240 14.23 -18.25 10.38
CA LYS A 240 14.85 -16.97 10.05
C LYS A 240 13.81 -15.92 9.63
N GLN A 241 12.85 -16.29 8.76
CA GLN A 241 11.79 -15.40 8.32
C GLN A 241 10.92 -14.88 9.49
N ASN A 242 10.56 -15.75 10.44
CA ASN A 242 9.86 -15.31 11.66
C ASN A 242 10.67 -14.24 12.41
N LEU A 243 11.98 -14.44 12.60
CA LEU A 243 12.85 -13.50 13.29
C LEU A 243 13.06 -12.19 12.51
N ASP A 244 13.14 -12.26 11.18
CA ASP A 244 13.23 -11.09 10.30
C ASP A 244 11.97 -10.21 10.44
N TYR A 245 10.78 -10.84 10.44
CA TYR A 245 9.51 -10.13 10.58
C TYR A 245 9.34 -9.54 11.98
N ILE A 246 9.71 -10.28 13.03
CA ILE A 246 9.71 -9.76 14.40
C ILE A 246 10.57 -8.50 14.49
N TYR A 247 11.80 -8.54 13.96
CA TYR A 247 12.71 -7.40 14.02
C TYR A 247 12.16 -6.18 13.27
N LEU A 248 11.68 -6.40 12.04
CA LEU A 248 11.14 -5.35 11.19
C LEU A 248 9.89 -4.70 11.82
N MET A 249 8.96 -5.50 12.34
CA MET A 249 7.76 -5.01 13.01
C MET A 249 8.09 -4.28 14.32
N LEU A 250 9.04 -4.79 15.13
CA LEU A 250 9.51 -4.09 16.34
C LEU A 250 10.12 -2.72 16.01
N TYR A 251 10.98 -2.67 14.98
CA TYR A 251 11.55 -1.40 14.54
C TYR A 251 10.47 -0.45 14.02
N SER A 252 9.45 -0.95 13.34
CA SER A 252 8.38 -0.15 12.74
C SER A 252 7.31 0.32 13.73
N GLN A 253 7.16 -0.33 14.89
CA GLN A 253 6.03 -0.16 15.79
C GLN A 253 5.81 1.29 16.24
N GLN A 254 6.88 2.06 16.50
CA GLN A 254 6.78 3.44 16.97
C GLN A 254 6.85 4.49 15.85
N ARG A 255 6.84 4.06 14.58
CA ARG A 255 7.11 4.94 13.42
C ARG A 255 5.86 5.35 12.65
N GLY A 256 4.71 4.73 12.93
CA GLY A 256 3.45 5.21 12.39
C GLY A 256 2.20 4.66 13.07
N GLU A 257 1.04 5.02 12.55
CA GLU A 257 -0.27 4.55 13.06
C GLU A 257 -0.60 3.15 12.54
N TYR A 258 -0.27 2.88 11.28
CA TYR A 258 -0.49 1.60 10.63
C TYR A 258 0.82 0.99 10.12
N TYR A 259 0.92 -0.33 10.20
CA TYR A 259 2.01 -1.12 9.64
C TYR A 259 1.49 -2.03 8.53
N LEU A 260 2.12 -1.99 7.37
CA LEU A 260 1.85 -2.85 6.23
C LEU A 260 3.06 -3.75 5.95
N GLN A 261 2.88 -5.06 6.11
CA GLN A 261 3.88 -6.05 5.72
C GLN A 261 3.80 -6.34 4.22
N LEU A 262 4.93 -6.21 3.53
CA LEU A 262 5.15 -6.67 2.15
C LEU A 262 6.36 -7.62 2.09
N GLU A 263 6.58 -8.20 0.92
CA GLU A 263 7.78 -8.99 0.57
C GLU A 263 8.59 -8.24 -0.50
N ASP A 264 9.82 -8.69 -0.78
CA ASP A 264 10.73 -8.03 -1.73
C ASP A 264 10.44 -8.36 -3.20
N ASP A 265 9.34 -9.04 -3.51
CA ASP A 265 8.95 -9.49 -4.85
C ASP A 265 7.46 -9.19 -5.18
N VAL A 266 7.06 -7.93 -4.98
CA VAL A 266 5.66 -7.49 -5.05
C VAL A 266 5.47 -6.32 -6.02
N LEU A 267 4.36 -6.34 -6.77
CA LEU A 267 3.81 -5.15 -7.45
C LEU A 267 2.76 -4.48 -6.59
N ALA A 268 2.77 -3.17 -6.61
CA ALA A 268 1.68 -2.34 -6.11
C ALA A 268 0.85 -1.76 -7.26
N LYS A 269 -0.45 -1.54 -7.01
CA LYS A 269 -1.30 -0.73 -7.89
C LYS A 269 -1.00 0.76 -7.69
N ALA A 270 -1.03 1.54 -8.77
CA ALA A 270 -0.96 3.00 -8.69
C ALA A 270 -2.07 3.57 -7.80
N GLY A 271 -1.72 4.42 -6.82
CA GLY A 271 -2.63 5.01 -5.83
C GLY A 271 -3.10 4.03 -4.75
N TYR A 272 -2.31 3.01 -4.42
CA TYR A 272 -2.69 2.04 -3.39
C TYR A 272 -2.81 2.69 -2.01
N VAL A 273 -1.99 3.70 -1.69
CA VAL A 273 -2.02 4.41 -0.39
C VAL A 273 -3.39 5.06 -0.16
N SER A 274 -3.90 5.83 -1.14
CA SER A 274 -5.25 6.41 -1.05
C SER A 274 -6.33 5.34 -0.87
N ARG A 275 -6.21 4.20 -1.56
CA ARG A 275 -7.18 3.10 -1.45
C ARG A 275 -7.13 2.42 -0.08
N ILE A 276 -5.94 2.22 0.48
CA ILE A 276 -5.75 1.70 1.83
C ILE A 276 -6.41 2.65 2.84
N ARG A 277 -6.12 3.96 2.77
CA ARG A 277 -6.71 4.95 3.69
C ARG A 277 -8.23 4.94 3.61
N LYS A 278 -8.79 5.03 2.39
CA LYS A 278 -10.25 4.97 2.18
C LYS A 278 -10.86 3.69 2.75
N PHE A 279 -10.16 2.56 2.65
CA PHE A 279 -10.63 1.28 3.19
C PHE A 279 -10.58 1.24 4.72
N ILE A 280 -9.57 1.84 5.34
CA ILE A 280 -9.48 1.99 6.79
C ILE A 280 -10.60 2.91 7.30
N ASP A 281 -10.79 4.07 6.68
CA ASP A 281 -11.81 5.04 7.07
C ASP A 281 -13.23 4.48 6.98
N GLY A 282 -13.51 3.70 5.93
CA GLY A 282 -14.78 2.99 5.77
C GLY A 282 -15.01 1.86 6.78
N ARG A 283 -14.06 1.59 7.67
CA ARG A 283 -14.08 0.52 8.68
C ARG A 283 -13.73 1.02 10.07
N ALA A 284 -13.93 2.32 10.33
CA ALA A 284 -13.65 2.90 11.63
C ALA A 284 -14.47 2.28 12.78
N SER A 285 -15.66 1.76 12.48
CA SER A 285 -16.57 1.08 13.41
C SER A 285 -16.29 -0.41 13.60
N ASP A 286 -15.56 -1.04 12.68
CA ASP A 286 -15.31 -2.47 12.64
C ASP A 286 -14.23 -2.87 13.66
N ASP A 287 -14.45 -3.96 14.40
CA ASP A 287 -13.46 -4.54 15.34
C ASP A 287 -12.48 -5.49 14.61
N TRP A 288 -11.75 -4.97 13.63
CA TRP A 288 -10.75 -5.76 12.90
C TRP A 288 -9.40 -5.79 13.61
N LEU A 289 -8.70 -6.92 13.49
CA LEU A 289 -7.29 -7.05 13.89
C LEU A 289 -6.34 -6.86 12.71
N MET A 290 -6.78 -7.25 11.51
CA MET A 290 -5.97 -7.14 10.29
C MET A 290 -6.83 -6.81 9.09
N LEU A 291 -6.32 -5.90 8.24
CA LEU A 291 -6.84 -5.68 6.91
C LEU A 291 -5.89 -6.32 5.88
N GLU A 292 -6.45 -6.95 4.86
CA GLU A 292 -5.66 -7.65 3.84
C GLU A 292 -5.85 -7.07 2.45
N PHE A 293 -4.74 -6.81 1.77
CA PHE A 293 -4.70 -6.26 0.42
C PHE A 293 -4.10 -7.23 -0.62
N SER A 294 -3.79 -8.44 -0.18
CA SER A 294 -3.45 -9.63 -0.97
C SER A 294 -3.85 -10.88 -0.20
N SER A 295 -4.25 -11.95 -0.90
CA SER A 295 -4.52 -13.26 -0.31
C SER A 295 -3.35 -14.23 -0.36
N LEU A 296 -2.25 -13.83 -0.98
CA LEU A 296 -1.04 -14.63 -1.08
C LEU A 296 -0.15 -14.42 0.16
N GLY A 297 0.14 -15.49 0.88
CA GLY A 297 1.10 -15.52 2.00
C GLY A 297 0.90 -14.38 3.00
N PHE A 298 2.02 -13.82 3.46
CA PHE A 298 2.08 -12.67 4.37
C PHE A 298 2.22 -11.33 3.63
N ILE A 299 1.85 -11.27 2.35
CA ILE A 299 1.90 -10.05 1.55
C ILE A 299 0.65 -9.22 1.81
N GLY A 300 0.82 -7.90 1.94
CA GLY A 300 -0.27 -6.94 2.00
C GLY A 300 -1.09 -7.06 3.29
N LYS A 301 -0.44 -7.41 4.41
CA LYS A 301 -1.09 -7.53 5.73
C LYS A 301 -0.92 -6.22 6.49
N LEU A 302 -2.03 -5.56 6.77
CA LEU A 302 -2.04 -4.29 7.50
C LEU A 302 -2.56 -4.48 8.91
N PHE A 303 -1.85 -3.89 9.87
CA PHE A 303 -2.17 -3.88 11.29
C PHE A 303 -2.12 -2.46 11.83
N ARG A 304 -2.87 -2.17 12.89
CA ARG A 304 -2.58 -1.01 13.74
C ARG A 304 -1.26 -1.28 14.46
N THR A 305 -0.40 -0.28 14.61
CA THR A 305 0.86 -0.47 15.33
C THR A 305 0.66 -0.82 16.81
N SER A 306 -0.46 -0.38 17.40
CA SER A 306 -0.89 -0.77 18.76
C SER A 306 -1.21 -2.27 18.89
N ASP A 307 -1.67 -2.91 17.81
CA ASP A 307 -2.01 -4.33 17.77
C ASP A 307 -0.78 -5.23 17.51
N LEU A 308 0.33 -4.67 17.01
CA LEU A 308 1.55 -5.43 16.73
C LEU A 308 2.12 -6.16 17.95
N THR A 309 1.95 -5.63 19.16
CA THR A 309 2.46 -6.26 20.39
C THR A 309 1.94 -7.69 20.54
N LEU A 310 0.65 -7.91 20.27
CA LEU A 310 0.05 -9.25 20.34
C LEU A 310 0.65 -10.18 19.28
N LEU A 311 0.73 -9.70 18.03
CA LEU A 311 1.26 -10.47 16.91
C LEU A 311 2.73 -10.85 17.14
N LEU A 312 3.55 -9.89 17.55
CA LEU A 312 4.98 -10.05 17.81
C LEU A 312 5.24 -11.10 18.90
N GLN A 313 4.52 -11.02 20.02
CA GLN A 313 4.64 -12.01 21.09
C GLN A 313 4.20 -13.40 20.62
N PHE A 314 3.11 -13.48 19.85
CA PHE A 314 2.62 -14.75 19.32
C PHE A 314 3.61 -15.41 18.34
N ILE A 315 4.18 -14.63 17.41
CA ILE A 315 5.21 -15.13 16.50
C ILE A 315 6.44 -15.56 17.30
N ALA A 316 6.90 -14.74 18.26
CA ALA A 316 8.08 -15.03 19.06
C ALA A 316 7.93 -16.33 19.88
N MET A 317 6.77 -16.58 20.48
CA MET A 317 6.48 -17.82 21.21
C MET A 317 6.72 -19.09 20.38
N PHE A 318 6.41 -19.03 19.08
CA PHE A 318 6.38 -20.21 18.21
C PHE A 318 7.32 -20.12 16.99
N HIS A 319 8.29 -19.20 17.02
CA HIS A 319 9.13 -18.86 15.87
C HIS A 319 9.95 -20.05 15.36
N LYS A 320 10.29 -21.01 16.22
CA LYS A 320 10.99 -22.25 15.84
C LYS A 320 10.03 -23.34 15.39
N GLN A 321 8.75 -23.27 15.75
CA GLN A 321 7.84 -24.39 15.59
C GLN A 321 7.07 -24.34 14.28
N LYS A 322 6.69 -23.16 13.79
CA LYS A 322 5.83 -23.02 12.60
C LYS A 322 6.22 -21.81 11.74
N PRO A 323 5.97 -21.85 10.42
CA PRO A 323 6.16 -20.69 9.55
C PRO A 323 5.18 -19.56 9.89
N VAL A 324 5.54 -18.33 9.53
CA VAL A 324 4.81 -17.11 9.91
C VAL A 324 3.34 -17.10 9.46
N ASP A 325 3.04 -17.59 8.26
CA ASP A 325 1.67 -17.66 7.73
C ASP A 325 0.76 -18.51 8.61
N TRP A 326 1.28 -19.65 9.07
CA TRP A 326 0.53 -20.55 9.95
C TRP A 326 0.35 -19.95 11.34
N LEU A 327 1.35 -19.23 11.84
CA LEU A 327 1.25 -18.53 13.11
C LEU A 327 0.18 -17.44 13.05
N LEU A 328 0.07 -16.71 11.94
CA LEU A 328 -0.99 -15.74 11.73
C LEU A 328 -2.37 -16.42 11.73
N ASP A 329 -2.55 -17.48 10.95
CA ASP A 329 -3.82 -18.22 10.93
C ASP A 329 -4.20 -18.76 12.32
N LEU A 330 -3.22 -19.31 13.03
CA LEU A 330 -3.41 -19.82 14.40
C LEU A 330 -3.74 -18.70 15.38
N LEU A 331 -3.16 -17.51 15.26
CA LEU A 331 -3.52 -16.37 16.10
C LEU A 331 -5.02 -16.04 15.94
N PHE A 332 -5.51 -15.98 14.71
CA PHE A 332 -6.92 -15.72 14.43
C PHE A 332 -7.84 -16.82 14.97
N ILE A 333 -7.48 -18.09 14.74
CA ILE A 333 -8.25 -19.24 15.25
C ILE A 333 -8.30 -19.20 16.78
N ASN A 334 -7.16 -19.07 17.46
CA ASN A 334 -7.09 -19.09 18.92
C ASN A 334 -7.79 -17.89 19.57
N ARG A 335 -7.82 -16.73 18.89
CA ARG A 335 -8.42 -15.51 19.44
C ARG A 335 -9.93 -15.44 19.24
N TYR A 336 -10.43 -15.90 18.09
CA TYR A 336 -11.82 -15.62 17.68
C TYR A 336 -12.69 -16.87 17.56
N CYS A 337 -12.12 -18.05 17.40
CA CYS A 337 -12.90 -19.27 17.21
C CYS A 337 -13.18 -19.95 18.55
N ASN A 338 -14.45 -20.27 18.80
CA ASN A 338 -14.83 -21.19 19.86
C ASN A 338 -14.43 -22.63 19.46
N PRO A 339 -13.67 -23.37 20.29
CA PRO A 339 -13.25 -24.74 19.99
C PRO A 339 -14.41 -25.72 19.71
N GLY A 340 -15.62 -25.45 20.22
CA GLY A 340 -16.80 -26.27 19.97
C GLY A 340 -17.48 -26.03 18.61
N ASN A 341 -17.08 -25.00 17.87
CA ASN A 341 -17.70 -24.64 16.59
C ASN A 341 -17.08 -25.39 15.41
N SER A 342 -17.88 -25.57 14.36
CA SER A 342 -17.38 -26.15 13.10
C SER A 342 -16.32 -25.26 12.44
N THR A 343 -15.44 -25.87 11.64
CA THR A 343 -14.43 -25.16 10.84
C THR A 343 -15.04 -24.08 9.95
N LYS A 344 -16.24 -24.31 9.40
CA LYS A 344 -16.94 -23.35 8.56
C LYS A 344 -17.34 -22.10 9.35
N HIS A 345 -17.91 -22.30 10.53
CA HIS A 345 -18.29 -21.19 11.40
C HIS A 345 -17.06 -20.40 11.85
N CYS A 346 -15.98 -21.09 12.26
CA CYS A 346 -14.71 -20.44 12.59
C CYS A 346 -14.18 -19.60 11.42
N ALA A 347 -14.21 -20.12 10.20
CA ALA A 347 -13.79 -19.37 9.01
C ALA A 347 -14.66 -18.12 8.74
N GLU A 348 -15.95 -18.16 9.07
CA GLU A 348 -16.85 -17.00 8.97
C GLU A 348 -16.54 -15.96 10.06
N THR A 349 -16.31 -16.38 11.31
CA THR A 349 -15.91 -15.50 12.40
C THR A 349 -14.57 -14.82 12.12
N VAL A 350 -13.57 -15.59 11.67
CA VAL A 350 -12.24 -15.04 11.34
C VAL A 350 -12.34 -13.96 10.26
N LYS A 351 -13.20 -14.12 9.24
CA LYS A 351 -13.40 -13.11 8.18
C LYS A 351 -13.94 -11.77 8.68
N GLN A 352 -14.61 -11.73 9.84
CA GLN A 352 -15.08 -10.49 10.44
C GLN A 352 -13.94 -9.69 11.06
N HIS A 353 -12.87 -10.35 11.50
CA HIS A 353 -11.69 -9.72 12.12
C HIS A 353 -10.47 -9.63 11.19
N ARG A 354 -10.47 -10.42 10.12
CA ARG A 354 -9.49 -10.47 9.03
C ARG A 354 -10.18 -10.03 7.75
N ILE A 355 -10.24 -8.71 7.53
CA ILE A 355 -11.08 -8.17 6.48
C ILE A 355 -10.28 -7.89 5.21
N ARG A 356 -10.66 -8.55 4.12
CA ARG A 356 -9.99 -8.44 2.83
C ARG A 356 -10.56 -7.31 1.97
N HIS A 357 -9.68 -6.46 1.45
CA HIS A 357 -9.97 -5.51 0.38
C HIS A 357 -10.05 -6.25 -0.96
N ARG A 358 -11.04 -5.89 -1.79
CA ARG A 358 -11.19 -6.37 -3.16
C ARG A 358 -11.43 -5.18 -4.10
N PRO A 359 -10.75 -5.10 -5.25
CA PRO A 359 -9.71 -6.02 -5.75
C PRO A 359 -8.41 -5.93 -4.95
N SER A 360 -7.54 -6.94 -5.01
CA SER A 360 -6.23 -6.87 -4.36
C SER A 360 -5.40 -5.70 -4.89
N LEU A 361 -4.58 -5.12 -4.02
CA LEU A 361 -3.69 -3.99 -4.33
C LEU A 361 -2.24 -4.42 -4.56
N PHE A 362 -1.91 -5.66 -4.18
CA PHE A 362 -0.57 -6.22 -4.31
C PHE A 362 -0.57 -7.56 -5.06
N GLN A 363 0.47 -7.80 -5.85
CA GLN A 363 0.68 -9.01 -6.63
C GLN A 363 2.11 -9.52 -6.45
N HIS A 364 2.27 -10.80 -6.10
CA HIS A 364 3.57 -11.45 -6.04
C HIS A 364 4.15 -11.69 -7.45
N MET A 365 5.43 -11.43 -7.64
CA MET A 365 6.14 -11.58 -8.92
C MET A 365 7.36 -12.49 -8.84
N GLY A 366 7.79 -12.88 -7.65
CA GLY A 366 8.99 -13.69 -7.46
C GLY A 366 8.85 -15.05 -8.12
N VAL A 367 9.60 -15.32 -9.19
CA VAL A 367 9.60 -16.64 -9.83
C VAL A 367 10.52 -17.60 -9.09
N HIS A 368 11.63 -17.12 -8.52
CA HIS A 368 12.64 -17.92 -7.83
C HIS A 368 12.62 -17.66 -6.32
N SER A 369 12.37 -18.73 -5.57
CA SER A 369 12.41 -18.67 -4.11
C SER A 369 13.84 -18.52 -3.58
N SER A 370 13.98 -18.03 -2.34
CA SER A 370 15.23 -18.12 -1.58
C SER A 370 15.66 -19.57 -1.32
N LEU A 371 14.72 -20.51 -1.31
CA LEU A 371 15.01 -21.94 -1.30
C LEU A 371 15.43 -22.40 -2.70
N ALA A 372 16.67 -22.88 -2.83
CA ALA A 372 17.26 -23.23 -4.12
C ALA A 372 16.39 -24.23 -4.90
N GLY A 373 16.12 -23.93 -6.18
CA GLY A 373 15.35 -24.80 -7.07
C GLY A 373 13.83 -24.70 -6.96
N LYS A 374 13.28 -23.94 -6.01
CA LYS A 374 11.82 -23.74 -5.89
C LYS A 374 11.35 -22.60 -6.78
N ILE A 375 10.55 -22.94 -7.80
CA ILE A 375 9.89 -21.98 -8.69
C ILE A 375 8.49 -21.69 -8.16
N GLN A 376 8.13 -20.41 -8.02
CA GLN A 376 6.82 -19.97 -7.54
C GLN A 376 6.12 -19.10 -8.60
N LYS A 377 4.93 -19.49 -9.04
CA LYS A 377 4.14 -18.74 -10.06
C LYS A 377 2.78 -18.32 -9.53
N LEU A 378 2.68 -18.03 -8.24
CA LEU A 378 1.41 -17.62 -7.63
C LEU A 378 0.97 -16.26 -8.20
N ARG A 379 -0.28 -16.22 -8.67
CA ARG A 379 -0.95 -14.99 -9.10
C ARG A 379 -2.18 -14.72 -8.25
N GLU A 380 -2.41 -13.46 -7.94
CA GLU A 380 -3.57 -13.01 -7.19
C GLU A 380 -4.78 -12.90 -8.13
N ARG A 381 -5.89 -13.53 -7.74
CA ARG A 381 -6.99 -13.80 -8.68
C ARG A 381 -7.75 -12.54 -9.07
N ASP A 382 -7.83 -11.58 -8.16
CA ASP A 382 -8.58 -10.34 -8.32
C ASP A 382 -7.67 -9.11 -8.49
N PHE A 383 -6.36 -9.30 -8.74
CA PHE A 383 -5.45 -8.18 -9.00
C PHE A 383 -5.78 -7.47 -10.32
N GLY A 384 -6.30 -8.19 -11.31
CA GLY A 384 -6.55 -7.66 -12.65
C GLY A 384 -5.25 -7.55 -13.47
N LYS A 385 -5.18 -6.60 -14.39
CA LYS A 385 -3.98 -6.39 -15.21
C LYS A 385 -2.87 -5.79 -14.35
N ALA A 386 -1.71 -6.44 -14.36
CA ALA A 386 -0.52 -5.91 -13.73
C ALA A 386 0.01 -4.70 -14.50
N GLN A 387 0.50 -3.73 -13.74
CA GLN A 387 1.07 -2.51 -14.29
C GLN A 387 2.59 -2.69 -14.31
N PHE A 388 3.15 -2.76 -15.52
CA PHE A 388 4.57 -3.00 -15.76
C PHE A 388 5.32 -1.76 -16.25
N TYR A 389 4.78 -0.57 -15.96
CA TYR A 389 5.32 0.73 -16.35
C TYR A 389 5.02 1.77 -15.27
N ILE A 390 5.83 2.84 -15.21
CA ILE A 390 5.65 3.94 -14.26
C ILE A 390 4.90 5.09 -14.95
N PRO A 391 3.70 5.45 -14.45
CA PRO A 391 2.86 6.44 -15.11
C PRO A 391 3.35 7.85 -14.79
N HIS A 392 3.46 8.67 -15.81
CA HIS A 392 3.73 10.11 -15.76
C HIS A 392 2.91 10.79 -16.85
N ARG A 393 2.68 12.11 -16.78
CA ARG A 393 1.73 12.80 -17.69
C ARG A 393 2.19 14.17 -18.16
N ASP A 394 3.39 14.54 -17.76
CA ASP A 394 3.97 15.87 -17.77
C ASP A 394 5.15 16.00 -18.74
N ASN A 395 5.41 14.94 -19.52
CA ASN A 395 6.42 15.00 -20.56
C ASN A 395 6.09 16.07 -21.62
N PRO A 396 7.08 16.85 -22.07
CA PRO A 396 6.87 17.87 -23.08
C PRO A 396 6.50 17.26 -24.43
N PRO A 397 5.70 17.92 -25.28
CA PRO A 397 5.39 17.41 -26.61
C PRO A 397 6.64 17.26 -27.50
N ALA A 398 6.82 16.08 -28.10
CA ALA A 398 7.94 15.76 -28.98
C ALA A 398 7.50 14.95 -30.20
N LYS A 399 8.25 15.06 -31.30
CA LYS A 399 8.26 14.10 -32.38
C LYS A 399 9.28 13.01 -32.05
N ILE A 400 8.84 11.77 -31.97
CA ILE A 400 9.70 10.63 -31.63
C ILE A 400 10.05 9.87 -32.91
N THR A 401 11.34 9.56 -33.09
CA THR A 401 11.84 8.76 -34.21
C THR A 401 12.76 7.67 -33.68
N THR A 402 12.57 6.42 -34.11
CA THR A 402 13.43 5.30 -33.70
C THR A 402 13.74 4.37 -34.86
N THR A 403 14.91 3.73 -34.82
CA THR A 403 15.29 2.64 -35.73
C THR A 403 14.88 1.26 -35.21
N LEU A 404 14.57 1.17 -33.91
CA LEU A 404 14.18 -0.07 -33.26
C LEU A 404 12.84 -0.57 -33.82
N LYS A 405 12.75 -1.89 -34.00
CA LYS A 405 11.51 -2.53 -34.44
C LYS A 405 10.60 -2.74 -33.24
N THR A 406 9.46 -2.06 -33.25
CA THR A 406 8.43 -2.19 -32.21
C THR A 406 7.75 -3.56 -32.27
N TYR A 407 7.48 -4.13 -31.10
CA TYR A 407 6.69 -5.34 -30.96
C TYR A 407 5.21 -5.02 -30.74
N MET A 408 4.36 -5.50 -31.63
CA MET A 408 2.91 -5.30 -31.58
C MET A 408 2.52 -3.80 -31.42
N LEU A 409 1.67 -3.48 -30.44
CA LEU A 409 1.14 -2.13 -30.18
C LEU A 409 1.88 -1.42 -29.03
N PHE A 410 3.04 -1.93 -28.61
CA PHE A 410 3.84 -1.36 -27.51
C PHE A 410 4.84 -0.33 -28.04
N ASP A 411 4.33 0.75 -28.64
CA ASP A 411 5.13 1.83 -29.25
C ASP A 411 5.85 2.73 -28.22
N ILE A 412 6.79 3.54 -28.70
CA ILE A 412 7.63 4.39 -27.85
C ILE A 412 6.82 5.55 -27.26
N GLU A 413 5.78 5.98 -27.99
CA GLU A 413 4.81 6.97 -27.56
C GLU A 413 4.09 6.53 -26.28
N ASN A 414 3.80 5.25 -26.11
CA ASN A 414 3.23 4.74 -24.86
C ASN A 414 4.14 4.98 -23.64
N ALA A 415 5.43 4.64 -23.78
CA ALA A 415 6.42 4.86 -22.72
C ALA A 415 6.64 6.36 -22.46
N TYR A 416 6.69 7.16 -23.52
CA TYR A 416 6.88 8.62 -23.44
C TYR A 416 5.68 9.36 -22.85
N THR A 417 4.46 8.84 -23.04
CA THR A 417 3.25 9.45 -22.46
C THR A 417 2.92 8.86 -21.08
N GLY A 418 3.74 7.93 -20.59
CA GLY A 418 3.49 7.20 -19.35
C GLY A 418 2.15 6.45 -19.35
N SER A 419 1.68 6.03 -20.52
CA SER A 419 0.39 5.34 -20.68
C SER A 419 0.54 3.82 -20.78
N ASN A 420 1.69 3.33 -21.22
CA ASN A 420 2.13 1.93 -21.18
C ASN A 420 3.68 1.86 -21.27
N TYR A 421 4.29 0.67 -21.37
CA TYR A 421 5.72 0.51 -21.69
C TYR A 421 5.97 0.38 -23.19
N TYR A 422 7.20 0.65 -23.61
CA TYR A 422 7.71 0.36 -24.95
C TYR A 422 8.27 -1.05 -24.98
N TRP A 423 8.00 -1.83 -26.03
CA TRP A 423 8.62 -3.14 -26.23
C TRP A 423 9.14 -3.26 -27.66
N ALA A 424 10.44 -3.47 -27.80
CA ALA A 424 11.11 -3.62 -29.07
C ALA A 424 11.85 -4.95 -29.15
N PHE A 425 12.06 -5.39 -30.39
CA PHE A 425 12.98 -6.49 -30.66
C PHE A 425 14.42 -6.14 -30.25
N ALA A 426 15.27 -7.15 -30.20
CA ALA A 426 16.66 -7.04 -29.81
C ALA A 426 17.39 -5.87 -30.51
N PRO A 427 17.92 -4.90 -29.75
CA PRO A 427 18.69 -3.78 -30.30
C PRO A 427 19.97 -4.22 -30.99
N VAL A 428 20.37 -3.48 -32.03
CA VAL A 428 21.68 -3.62 -32.69
C VAL A 428 22.51 -2.35 -32.52
N ALA A 429 23.82 -2.45 -32.78
CA ALA A 429 24.70 -1.29 -32.75
C ALA A 429 24.20 -0.19 -33.71
N GLN A 430 24.29 1.06 -33.27
CA GLN A 430 23.79 2.27 -33.94
C GLN A 430 22.27 2.46 -33.94
N ASP A 431 21.52 1.58 -33.25
CA ASP A 431 20.11 1.87 -33.00
C ASP A 431 19.95 3.11 -32.12
N TYR A 432 18.86 3.86 -32.36
CA TYR A 432 18.58 5.06 -31.59
C TYR A 432 17.09 5.31 -31.38
N ILE A 433 16.80 6.16 -30.38
CA ILE A 433 15.52 6.80 -30.15
C ILE A 433 15.78 8.31 -30.04
N LEU A 434 15.19 9.10 -30.93
CA LEU A 434 15.33 10.55 -30.99
C LEU A 434 14.01 11.21 -30.61
N PHE A 435 14.06 12.11 -29.63
CA PHE A 435 12.97 12.94 -29.17
C PHE A 435 13.27 14.38 -29.61
N ASP A 436 12.60 14.85 -30.67
CA ASP A 436 12.69 16.23 -31.12
C ASP A 436 11.52 17.04 -30.53
N PHE A 437 11.80 17.95 -29.59
CA PHE A 437 10.75 18.75 -28.96
C PHE A 437 10.18 19.77 -29.93
N TYR A 438 8.86 19.96 -29.92
CA TYR A 438 8.22 20.99 -30.76
C TYR A 438 8.59 22.41 -30.34
N SER A 439 9.06 22.59 -29.11
CA SER A 439 9.56 23.86 -28.59
C SER A 439 10.70 23.58 -27.62
N ALA A 440 11.69 24.48 -27.57
CA ALA A 440 12.81 24.35 -26.65
C ALA A 440 12.33 24.30 -25.19
N ILE A 441 12.76 23.28 -24.45
CA ILE A 441 12.37 23.05 -23.06
C ILE A 441 13.50 23.44 -22.09
N ALA A 442 13.14 23.82 -20.87
CA ALA A 442 14.07 24.02 -19.76
C ALA A 442 14.17 22.72 -18.96
N LEU A 443 15.19 21.91 -19.25
CA LEU A 443 15.38 20.57 -18.68
C LEU A 443 16.03 20.67 -17.30
N ILE A 444 15.40 20.07 -16.28
CA ILE A 444 15.95 19.99 -14.92
C ILE A 444 16.23 18.55 -14.47
N GLY A 445 15.71 17.54 -15.18
CA GLY A 445 16.09 16.15 -14.95
C GLY A 445 15.53 15.16 -15.96
N ILE A 446 16.06 13.93 -15.92
CA ILE A 446 15.63 12.80 -16.76
C ILE A 446 15.65 11.54 -15.90
N VAL A 447 14.60 10.72 -16.03
CA VAL A 447 14.55 9.34 -15.54
C VAL A 447 14.17 8.41 -16.69
N ILE A 448 15.03 7.45 -17.00
CA ILE A 448 14.74 6.39 -17.98
C ILE A 448 14.99 5.06 -17.31
N ARG A 449 14.00 4.15 -17.36
CA ARG A 449 14.13 2.80 -16.82
C ARG A 449 13.74 1.77 -17.85
N THR A 450 14.57 0.75 -17.97
CA THR A 450 14.39 -0.35 -18.91
C THR A 450 14.13 -1.67 -18.19
N GLY A 451 13.68 -2.67 -18.94
CA GLY A 451 13.21 -3.95 -18.40
C GLY A 451 11.87 -3.83 -17.69
N ASN A 452 11.34 -4.95 -17.23
CA ASN A 452 10.23 -4.96 -16.29
C ASN A 452 10.29 -6.25 -15.45
N PRO A 453 9.42 -6.43 -14.45
CA PRO A 453 9.52 -7.60 -13.60
C PRO A 453 9.28 -8.96 -14.28
N GLU A 454 8.54 -9.01 -15.40
CA GLU A 454 8.35 -10.23 -16.20
C GLU A 454 9.55 -10.49 -17.12
N HIS A 455 10.25 -9.43 -17.54
CA HIS A 455 11.37 -9.45 -18.49
C HIS A 455 12.53 -8.61 -17.93
N GLN A 456 13.22 -9.14 -16.91
CA GLN A 456 14.26 -8.41 -16.17
C GLN A 456 15.53 -8.17 -16.98
N ASP A 457 15.78 -9.00 -17.99
CA ASP A 457 16.97 -8.94 -18.84
C ASP A 457 16.74 -8.13 -20.13
N ASP A 458 15.50 -7.66 -20.37
CA ASP A 458 15.14 -6.82 -21.53
C ASP A 458 15.50 -5.34 -21.27
N ILE A 459 16.76 -5.10 -20.91
CA ILE A 459 17.30 -3.80 -20.48
C ILE A 459 18.32 -3.23 -21.48
N LEU A 460 18.58 -1.92 -21.40
CA LEU A 460 19.79 -1.31 -21.94
C LEU A 460 20.88 -1.34 -20.87
N SER A 461 22.11 -1.73 -21.20
CA SER A 461 23.25 -1.70 -20.27
C SER A 461 24.15 -0.49 -20.55
N GLU A 462 25.36 -0.45 -19.97
CA GLU A 462 26.35 0.61 -20.18
C GLU A 462 26.78 0.82 -21.64
N SER A 463 26.37 -0.08 -22.55
CA SER A 463 26.53 0.07 -23.99
C SER A 463 25.56 1.06 -24.65
N ALA A 464 24.62 1.62 -23.89
CA ALA A 464 23.74 2.68 -24.36
C ALA A 464 23.96 3.97 -23.55
N GLU A 465 23.72 5.10 -24.21
CA GLU A 465 23.82 6.41 -23.56
C GLU A 465 22.72 7.36 -23.98
N VAL A 466 22.49 8.36 -23.13
CA VAL A 466 21.57 9.47 -23.37
C VAL A 466 22.40 10.68 -23.74
N LEU A 467 22.02 11.30 -24.84
CA LEU A 467 22.59 12.54 -25.35
C LEU A 467 21.53 13.62 -25.42
N LEU A 468 21.95 14.87 -25.28
CA LEU A 468 21.10 16.04 -25.50
C LEU A 468 21.68 16.95 -26.58
N ARG A 469 20.80 17.75 -27.20
CA ARG A 469 21.19 18.85 -28.09
C ARG A 469 20.61 20.16 -27.55
N LYS A 470 21.48 21.11 -27.22
CA LYS A 470 21.07 22.42 -26.71
C LYS A 470 20.54 23.32 -27.83
N VAL A 471 19.83 24.40 -27.47
CA VAL A 471 19.22 25.33 -28.45
C VAL A 471 20.24 25.95 -29.43
N ASN A 472 21.48 26.16 -28.98
CA ASN A 472 22.52 26.87 -29.73
C ASN A 472 23.68 25.95 -30.16
N GLU A 473 23.48 24.63 -30.13
CA GLU A 473 24.51 23.64 -30.46
C GLU A 473 23.97 22.68 -31.52
N ASP A 474 24.76 22.41 -32.57
CA ASP A 474 24.36 21.50 -33.63
C ASP A 474 24.65 20.02 -33.28
N SER A 475 25.60 19.78 -32.39
CA SER A 475 26.05 18.44 -31.98
C SER A 475 25.31 17.93 -30.75
N PHE A 476 25.13 16.61 -30.69
CA PHE A 476 24.70 15.92 -29.48
C PHE A 476 25.86 15.80 -28.47
N ILE A 477 25.54 15.96 -27.20
CA ILE A 477 26.47 15.81 -26.07
C ILE A 477 25.95 14.70 -25.17
N SER A 478 26.80 13.71 -24.87
CA SER A 478 26.50 12.65 -23.90
C SER A 478 26.36 13.22 -22.49
N ILE A 479 25.29 12.84 -21.80
CA ILE A 479 25.01 13.28 -20.43
C ILE A 479 25.03 12.16 -19.41
N ALA A 480 24.69 10.93 -19.82
CA ALA A 480 24.70 9.77 -18.95
C ALA A 480 24.68 8.48 -19.75
N ARG A 481 25.27 7.43 -19.18
CA ARG A 481 25.12 6.06 -19.65
C ARG A 481 24.12 5.31 -18.79
N PHE A 482 23.46 4.32 -19.36
CA PHE A 482 22.67 3.38 -18.58
C PHE A 482 23.59 2.62 -17.63
N ASN A 483 23.14 2.37 -16.41
CA ASN A 483 23.89 1.52 -15.49
C ASN A 483 23.67 0.03 -15.82
N GLU A 484 24.37 -0.86 -15.12
CA GLU A 484 24.23 -2.33 -15.30
C GLU A 484 22.79 -2.85 -15.11
N ARG A 485 21.87 -2.06 -14.54
CA ARG A 485 20.46 -2.39 -14.30
C ARG A 485 19.51 -1.70 -15.29
N GLY A 486 20.06 -1.00 -16.26
CA GLY A 486 19.30 -0.29 -17.28
C GLY A 486 18.45 0.85 -16.82
N THR A 487 18.99 1.63 -15.87
CA THR A 487 18.44 2.92 -15.47
C THR A 487 19.39 4.06 -15.81
N VAL A 488 18.83 5.19 -16.22
CA VAL A 488 19.46 6.51 -16.27
C VAL A 488 18.67 7.45 -15.38
N ARG A 489 19.36 8.15 -14.47
CA ARG A 489 18.80 9.24 -13.69
C ARG A 489 19.78 10.41 -13.69
N VAL A 490 19.32 11.55 -14.17
CA VAL A 490 20.12 12.79 -14.25
C VAL A 490 19.30 13.90 -13.64
N ASP A 491 19.88 14.62 -12.69
CA ASP A 491 19.33 15.84 -12.13
C ASP A 491 20.31 16.99 -12.44
N PHE A 492 19.79 18.11 -12.94
CA PHE A 492 20.58 19.30 -13.27
C PHE A 492 20.43 20.35 -12.17
N THR A 493 21.56 20.89 -11.70
CA THR A 493 21.56 21.98 -10.71
C THR A 493 20.93 23.27 -11.25
N GLU A 494 21.13 23.52 -12.55
CA GLU A 494 20.54 24.64 -13.29
C GLU A 494 19.84 24.10 -14.52
N SER A 495 18.69 24.68 -14.88
CA SER A 495 17.92 24.25 -16.05
C SER A 495 18.73 24.40 -17.33
N ILE A 496 18.73 23.39 -18.20
CA ILE A 496 19.40 23.44 -19.51
C ILE A 496 18.36 23.58 -20.61
N ARG A 497 18.52 24.58 -21.47
CA ARG A 497 17.65 24.74 -22.64
C ARG A 497 18.02 23.74 -23.75
N VAL A 498 17.12 22.82 -24.07
CA VAL A 498 17.36 21.75 -25.05
C VAL A 498 16.29 21.70 -26.15
N ASN A 499 16.71 21.30 -27.35
CA ASN A 499 15.84 21.09 -28.52
C ASN A 499 15.52 19.60 -28.73
N SER A 500 16.45 18.70 -28.36
CA SER A 500 16.27 17.27 -28.56
C SER A 500 17.00 16.43 -27.52
N LEU A 501 16.49 15.22 -27.29
CA LEU A 501 17.17 14.14 -26.57
C LEU A 501 17.33 12.93 -27.49
N LYS A 502 18.42 12.20 -27.34
CA LYS A 502 18.69 10.98 -28.10
C LYS A 502 19.15 9.87 -27.15
N ILE A 503 18.57 8.69 -27.26
CA ILE A 503 19.15 7.46 -26.72
C ILE A 503 19.90 6.80 -27.88
N GLU A 504 21.18 6.52 -27.68
CA GLU A 504 22.04 5.87 -28.67
C GLU A 504 22.60 4.56 -28.12
N ILE A 505 22.51 3.51 -28.92
CA ILE A 505 22.93 2.15 -28.56
C ILE A 505 24.20 1.83 -29.33
N HIS A 506 25.31 1.64 -28.62
CA HIS A 506 26.63 1.42 -29.21
C HIS A 506 26.89 -0.04 -29.54
N GLU A 507 26.33 -0.96 -28.75
CA GLU A 507 26.47 -2.40 -28.94
C GLU A 507 25.11 -3.08 -28.92
N GLY A 508 24.94 -4.11 -29.76
CA GLY A 508 23.70 -4.88 -29.81
C GLY A 508 23.51 -5.78 -28.58
N SER A 509 22.26 -6.15 -28.31
CA SER A 509 21.89 -7.09 -27.25
C SER A 509 21.28 -8.36 -27.85
N SER A 510 21.45 -9.49 -27.18
CA SER A 510 20.71 -10.72 -27.52
C SER A 510 19.27 -10.70 -27.00
N ASN A 511 19.00 -9.88 -25.98
CA ASN A 511 17.69 -9.75 -25.37
C ASN A 511 16.89 -8.64 -26.07
N TRP A 512 15.57 -8.69 -25.91
CA TRP A 512 14.69 -7.64 -26.39
C TRP A 512 14.83 -6.40 -25.53
N LEU A 513 14.13 -5.32 -25.85
CA LEU A 513 14.19 -4.09 -25.08
C LEU A 513 12.81 -3.70 -24.58
N ILE A 514 12.70 -3.48 -23.27
CA ILE A 514 11.55 -2.82 -22.66
C ILE A 514 11.99 -1.47 -22.09
N ILE A 515 11.24 -0.40 -22.37
CA ILE A 515 11.36 0.87 -21.64
C ILE A 515 10.08 1.07 -20.85
N ASN A 516 10.18 0.99 -19.52
CA ASN A 516 9.04 1.03 -18.61
C ASN A 516 8.76 2.43 -18.04
N GLU A 517 9.73 3.33 -18.13
CA GLU A 517 9.63 4.72 -17.72
C GLU A 517 10.55 5.56 -18.62
N MET A 518 10.01 6.65 -19.15
CA MET A 518 10.73 7.67 -19.90
C MET A 518 10.20 9.03 -19.43
N HIS A 519 10.68 9.53 -18.30
CA HIS A 519 10.19 10.77 -17.68
C HIS A 519 11.21 11.90 -17.85
N ILE A 520 10.76 12.99 -18.46
CA ILE A 520 11.54 14.21 -18.70
C ILE A 520 10.99 15.28 -17.76
N ILE A 521 11.84 15.75 -16.86
CA ILE A 521 11.48 16.71 -15.82
C ILE A 521 11.90 18.10 -16.30
N VAL A 522 10.92 18.99 -16.44
CA VAL A 522 11.08 20.36 -16.88
C VAL A 522 10.74 21.35 -15.76
N GLU A 523 11.28 22.57 -15.86
CA GLU A 523 11.03 23.67 -14.91
C GLU A 523 9.56 24.13 -14.85
#